data_AF-A0A0F8VVC1-F1
#
_entry.id   AF-A0A0F8VVC1-F1
#
_cell.length_a   1.000
_cell.length_b   1.000
_cell.length_c   1.000
_cell.angle_alpha   90.00
_cell.angle_beta   90.00
_cell.angle_gamma   90.00
#
_symmetry.space_group_name_H-M   'P 1'
#
loop_
_entity.id
_entity.type
_entity.pdbx_description
1 polymer ?
#
loop_
_entity_poly.entity_id
_entity_poly.type
_entity_poly.pdbx_seq_one_letter_code
_entity_poly.pdbx_strand_id
1 'polypeptide(L)'
;LAGKKVIGFDSDLMIRREIDRMLQQHDVEVHVAMEFDNIETIKRAVEIDAGVALLPEPTVLREVDAGTLAMVPLATDELVRPLGIIHRRGELIDGEVIIRSICHQRDRGNGLGSGFAAYGVYPEFKDYYALHIMYEGISSVHETEDWLGEHLLVKHQETIPTRKVAVVKDNPILKRYFVAPHERLEDRARRGIEGSLADDDILVSAVMRINYDIPGAFVFSSGKNMGVFKGVGFPEEVAEFYGIDEYSAYLWTAHNRFPTNTPGWWGGAHPFTLLDWSIVHNGEISSYGINKRYLEMYGYRCTLLTDTEVITYLLDLMIRKHNLPHRIACMALAAAF
;
A
#
# COMPACT_ATOMS: atom_id res chain seq x y z
N LEU A 1 4.31 -26.03 -21.44
CA LEU A 1 5.49 -25.27 -21.93
C LEU A 1 6.75 -26.14 -22.06
N ALA A 2 6.83 -27.27 -21.35
CA ALA A 2 7.93 -28.22 -21.47
C ALA A 2 8.26 -28.57 -22.94
N GLY A 3 9.55 -28.44 -23.31
CA GLY A 3 10.06 -28.73 -24.65
C GLY A 3 9.72 -27.70 -25.73
N LYS A 4 9.08 -26.56 -25.41
CA LYS A 4 8.84 -25.47 -26.36
C LYS A 4 10.00 -24.47 -26.35
N LYS A 5 10.27 -23.84 -27.50
CA LYS A 5 11.15 -22.67 -27.59
C LYS A 5 10.41 -21.47 -26.99
N VAL A 6 10.97 -20.90 -25.94
CA VAL A 6 10.39 -19.75 -25.26
C VAL A 6 11.12 -18.47 -25.68
N ILE A 7 10.36 -17.44 -26.02
CA ILE A 7 10.84 -16.07 -26.13
C ILE A 7 10.64 -15.44 -24.76
N GLY A 8 11.74 -15.22 -24.05
CA GLY A 8 11.75 -14.77 -22.66
C GLY A 8 11.96 -13.27 -22.51
N PHE A 9 11.68 -12.78 -21.31
CA PHE A 9 12.24 -11.51 -20.86
C PHE A 9 13.73 -11.68 -20.55
N ASP A 10 14.49 -10.59 -20.66
CA ASP A 10 15.88 -10.53 -20.22
C ASP A 10 16.04 -11.03 -18.77
N SER A 11 17.05 -11.88 -18.53
CA SER A 11 17.39 -12.47 -17.23
C SER A 11 17.57 -11.48 -16.07
N ASP A 12 17.91 -10.22 -16.37
CA ASP A 12 18.05 -9.17 -15.35
C ASP A 12 16.72 -8.58 -14.89
N LEU A 13 15.63 -8.81 -15.61
CA LEU A 13 14.32 -8.27 -15.28
C LEU A 13 13.62 -9.08 -14.19
N MET A 14 12.97 -8.37 -13.26
CA MET A 14 12.15 -9.00 -12.21
C MET A 14 11.06 -9.92 -12.80
N ILE A 15 10.43 -9.53 -13.91
CA ILE A 15 9.41 -10.35 -14.56
C ILE A 15 9.96 -11.69 -15.05
N ARG A 16 11.21 -11.74 -15.51
CA ARG A 16 11.85 -12.99 -15.92
C ARG A 16 12.06 -13.91 -14.73
N ARG A 17 12.57 -13.36 -13.63
CA ARG A 17 12.82 -14.11 -12.38
C ARG A 17 11.54 -14.69 -11.79
N GLU A 18 10.43 -13.95 -11.83
CA GLU A 18 9.13 -14.44 -11.37
C GLU A 18 8.57 -15.55 -12.28
N ILE A 19 8.71 -15.42 -13.61
CA ILE A 19 8.33 -16.47 -14.55
C ILE A 19 9.15 -17.73 -14.32
N ASP A 20 10.48 -17.61 -14.19
CA ASP A 20 11.38 -18.74 -13.98
C ASP A 20 11.07 -19.44 -12.64
N ARG A 21 10.78 -18.67 -11.58
CA ARG A 21 10.37 -19.23 -10.27
C ARG A 21 9.07 -20.02 -10.38
N MET A 22 8.05 -19.49 -11.05
CA MET A 22 6.77 -20.18 -11.26
C MET A 22 6.96 -21.48 -12.05
N LEU A 23 7.75 -21.44 -13.12
CA LEU A 23 8.06 -22.63 -13.93
C LEU A 23 8.80 -23.69 -13.12
N GLN A 24 9.78 -23.27 -12.30
CA GLN A 24 10.53 -24.16 -11.42
C GLN A 24 9.65 -24.81 -10.34
N GLN A 25 8.72 -24.06 -9.74
CA GLN A 25 7.77 -24.59 -8.75
C GLN A 25 6.87 -25.70 -9.33
N HIS A 26 6.62 -25.65 -10.64
CA HIS A 26 5.82 -26.64 -11.35
C HIS A 26 6.65 -27.70 -12.08
N ASP A 27 7.96 -27.76 -11.83
CA ASP A 27 8.90 -28.69 -12.47
C ASP A 27 8.87 -28.63 -14.02
N VAL A 28 8.70 -27.41 -14.57
CA VAL A 28 8.64 -27.16 -16.00
C VAL A 28 9.95 -26.59 -16.51
N GLU A 29 10.73 -27.40 -17.23
CA GLU A 29 11.91 -26.91 -17.96
C GLU A 29 11.52 -26.29 -19.32
N VAL A 30 12.04 -25.11 -19.60
CA VAL A 30 11.85 -24.40 -20.86
C VAL A 30 13.18 -24.04 -21.51
N HIS A 31 13.23 -24.06 -22.84
CA HIS A 31 14.41 -23.61 -23.59
C HIS A 31 14.19 -22.17 -24.07
N VAL A 32 14.84 -21.21 -23.42
CA VAL A 32 14.78 -19.80 -23.84
C VAL A 32 15.63 -19.61 -25.09
N ALA A 33 14.97 -19.35 -26.21
CA ALA A 33 15.61 -19.22 -27.52
C ALA A 33 16.06 -17.78 -27.81
N MET A 34 15.33 -16.80 -27.28
CA MET A 34 15.62 -15.37 -27.42
C MET A 34 15.17 -14.64 -26.16
N GLU A 35 15.83 -13.53 -25.86
CA GLU A 35 15.53 -12.69 -24.71
C GLU A 35 15.40 -11.23 -25.15
N PHE A 36 14.42 -10.53 -24.58
CA PHE A 36 14.19 -9.11 -24.84
C PHE A 36 13.76 -8.38 -23.58
N ASP A 37 14.00 -7.08 -23.52
CA ASP A 37 13.57 -6.21 -22.43
C ASP A 37 12.20 -5.55 -22.66
N ASN A 38 11.61 -5.76 -23.85
CA ASN A 38 10.39 -5.10 -24.30
C ASN A 38 9.34 -6.11 -24.82
N ILE A 39 8.11 -5.99 -24.32
CA ILE A 39 6.96 -6.81 -24.71
C ILE A 39 6.66 -6.70 -26.20
N GLU A 40 6.76 -5.52 -26.81
CA GLU A 40 6.49 -5.37 -28.25
C GLU A 40 7.47 -6.20 -29.09
N THR A 41 8.76 -6.23 -28.70
CA THR A 41 9.78 -7.03 -29.39
C THR A 41 9.53 -8.52 -29.19
N ILE A 42 9.11 -8.95 -28.00
CA ILE A 42 8.70 -10.33 -27.72
C ILE A 42 7.51 -10.71 -28.62
N LYS A 43 6.47 -9.87 -28.71
CA LYS A 43 5.30 -10.12 -29.57
C LYS A 43 5.71 -10.29 -31.03
N ARG A 44 6.58 -9.42 -31.56
CA ARG A 44 7.07 -9.53 -32.95
C ARG A 44 7.84 -10.84 -33.18
N ALA A 45 8.64 -11.29 -32.22
CA ALA A 45 9.33 -12.57 -32.30
C ALA A 45 8.36 -13.77 -32.31
N VAL A 46 7.29 -13.71 -31.52
CA VAL A 46 6.24 -14.75 -31.53
C VAL A 46 5.45 -14.74 -32.84
N GLU A 47 5.10 -13.57 -33.38
CA GLU A 47 4.38 -13.44 -34.66
C GLU A 47 5.16 -14.01 -35.86
N ILE A 48 6.49 -13.98 -35.82
CA ILE A 48 7.35 -14.60 -36.85
C ILE A 48 7.68 -16.07 -36.55
N ASP A 49 6.94 -16.71 -35.64
CA ASP A 49 7.07 -18.13 -35.26
C ASP A 49 8.45 -18.50 -34.68
N ALA A 50 9.12 -17.56 -34.00
CA ALA A 50 10.40 -17.84 -33.34
C ALA A 50 10.23 -18.70 -32.07
N GLY A 51 9.03 -18.71 -31.48
CA GLY A 51 8.71 -19.46 -30.26
C GLY A 51 7.41 -19.00 -29.60
N VAL A 52 7.18 -19.42 -28.36
CA VAL A 52 6.05 -18.99 -27.53
C VAL A 52 6.52 -18.06 -26.41
N ALA A 53 5.67 -17.16 -25.93
CA ALA A 53 6.01 -16.27 -24.83
C ALA A 53 4.97 -16.33 -23.70
N LEU A 54 5.42 -16.05 -22.48
CA LEU A 54 4.56 -15.77 -21.34
C LEU A 54 4.44 -14.26 -21.16
N LEU A 55 3.26 -13.72 -21.44
CA LEU A 55 2.97 -12.29 -21.41
C LEU A 55 1.70 -12.01 -20.59
N PRO A 56 1.59 -10.82 -19.96
CA PRO A 56 0.34 -10.40 -19.33
C PRO A 56 -0.77 -10.28 -20.37
N GLU A 57 -1.93 -10.87 -20.09
CA GLU A 57 -3.10 -10.87 -21.00
C GLU A 57 -3.42 -9.49 -21.61
N PRO A 58 -3.49 -8.39 -20.85
CA PRO A 58 -3.85 -7.08 -21.43
C PRO A 58 -2.91 -6.60 -22.55
N THR A 59 -1.70 -7.14 -22.62
CA THR A 59 -0.67 -6.71 -23.58
C THR A 59 -0.79 -7.36 -24.95
N VAL A 60 -1.58 -8.43 -25.08
CA VAL A 60 -1.74 -9.22 -26.30
C VAL A 60 -3.15 -9.19 -26.88
N LEU A 61 -4.14 -8.62 -26.18
CA LEU A 61 -5.55 -8.60 -26.60
C LEU A 61 -5.73 -8.06 -28.02
N ARG A 62 -5.01 -6.99 -28.37
CA ARG A 62 -5.11 -6.38 -29.71
C ARG A 62 -4.63 -7.32 -30.82
N GLU A 63 -3.53 -8.05 -30.61
CA GLU A 63 -2.99 -9.01 -31.56
C GLU A 63 -3.86 -10.27 -31.66
N VAL A 64 -4.48 -10.68 -30.56
CA VAL A 64 -5.45 -11.78 -30.54
C VAL A 64 -6.71 -11.42 -31.31
N ASP A 65 -7.27 -10.22 -31.09
CA ASP A 65 -8.42 -9.70 -31.84
C ASP A 65 -8.12 -9.54 -33.33
N ALA A 66 -6.90 -9.14 -33.66
CA ALA A 66 -6.42 -9.04 -35.05
C ALA A 66 -6.08 -10.40 -35.68
N GLY A 67 -6.07 -11.50 -34.91
CA GLY A 67 -5.72 -12.84 -35.36
C GLY A 67 -4.23 -13.04 -35.69
N THR A 68 -3.35 -12.13 -35.26
CA THR A 68 -1.89 -12.27 -35.46
C THR A 68 -1.22 -13.12 -34.40
N LEU A 69 -1.83 -13.23 -33.21
CA LEU A 69 -1.38 -14.11 -32.14
C LEU A 69 -2.53 -14.97 -31.62
N ALA A 70 -2.19 -16.15 -31.10
CA ALA A 70 -3.11 -16.99 -30.34
C ALA A 70 -2.71 -16.97 -28.86
N MET A 71 -3.70 -16.80 -27.98
CA MET A 71 -3.49 -16.81 -26.53
C MET A 71 -4.00 -18.11 -25.93
N VAL A 72 -3.20 -18.69 -25.02
CA VAL A 72 -3.61 -19.82 -24.19
C VAL A 72 -3.57 -19.36 -22.73
N PRO A 73 -4.72 -19.30 -22.03
CA PRO A 73 -4.75 -18.95 -20.62
C PRO A 73 -3.92 -19.93 -19.79
N LEU A 74 -3.13 -19.41 -18.85
CA LEU A 74 -2.46 -20.23 -17.85
C LEU A 74 -3.43 -20.47 -16.68
N ALA A 75 -3.55 -21.71 -16.24
CA ALA A 75 -4.31 -22.06 -15.04
C ALA A 75 -3.46 -21.85 -13.77
N THR A 76 -3.06 -20.60 -13.49
CA THR A 76 -2.32 -20.23 -12.27
C THR A 76 -2.67 -18.81 -11.82
N ASP A 77 -2.83 -18.62 -10.51
CA ASP A 77 -3.07 -17.32 -9.86
C ASP A 77 -1.77 -16.70 -9.29
N GLU A 78 -0.62 -17.36 -9.51
CA GLU A 78 0.66 -17.03 -8.86
C GLU A 78 1.38 -15.84 -9.51
N LEU A 79 1.12 -15.56 -10.79
CA LEU A 79 1.76 -14.46 -11.51
C LEU A 79 0.98 -13.16 -11.30
N VAL A 80 1.43 -12.38 -10.32
CA VAL A 80 0.77 -11.14 -9.90
C VAL A 80 1.64 -9.93 -10.18
N ARG A 81 1.05 -8.87 -10.75
CA ARG A 81 1.72 -7.57 -10.90
C ARG A 81 1.09 -6.53 -9.98
N PRO A 82 1.80 -6.03 -8.95
CA PRO A 82 1.35 -4.86 -8.20
C PRO A 82 1.36 -3.65 -9.14
N LEU A 83 0.31 -2.83 -9.07
CA LEU A 83 0.21 -1.60 -9.85
C LEU A 83 0.27 -0.39 -8.95
N GLY A 84 1.07 0.60 -9.34
CA GLY A 84 1.09 1.94 -8.78
C GLY A 84 1.07 2.97 -9.90
N ILE A 85 0.41 4.10 -9.67
CA ILE A 85 0.32 5.19 -10.65
C ILE A 85 1.09 6.37 -10.09
N ILE A 86 2.13 6.82 -10.82
CA ILE A 86 3.01 7.92 -10.41
C ILE A 86 3.06 8.97 -11.51
N HIS A 87 2.63 10.20 -11.21
CA HIS A 87 2.88 11.32 -12.10
C HIS A 87 4.23 11.98 -11.77
N ARG A 88 5.26 11.75 -12.61
CA ARG A 88 6.64 12.22 -12.34
C ARG A 88 6.77 13.75 -12.23
N ARG A 89 5.88 14.53 -12.82
CA ARG A 89 5.89 16.01 -12.75
C ARG A 89 5.02 16.57 -11.63
N GLY A 90 4.37 15.73 -10.82
CA GLY A 90 3.51 16.18 -9.72
C GLY A 90 2.12 16.67 -10.11
N GLU A 91 1.75 16.63 -11.40
CA GLU A 91 0.36 16.87 -11.83
C GLU A 91 -0.58 15.84 -11.17
N LEU A 92 -1.76 16.32 -10.78
CA LEU A 92 -2.74 15.50 -10.10
C LEU A 92 -3.48 14.62 -11.11
N ILE A 93 -3.62 13.35 -10.77
CA ILE A 93 -4.38 12.35 -11.50
C ILE A 93 -5.70 12.13 -10.75
N ASP A 94 -6.78 12.16 -11.51
CA ASP A 94 -8.14 11.89 -11.04
C ASP A 94 -8.27 10.48 -10.45
N GLY A 95 -8.99 10.36 -9.34
CA GLY A 95 -9.22 9.09 -8.63
C GLY A 95 -9.87 8.00 -9.50
N GLU A 96 -10.67 8.37 -10.50
CA GLU A 96 -11.30 7.43 -11.44
C GLU A 96 -10.27 6.53 -12.12
N VAL A 97 -9.05 7.03 -12.36
CA VAL A 97 -7.99 6.25 -13.01
C VAL A 97 -7.53 5.10 -12.10
N ILE A 98 -7.33 5.34 -10.80
CA ILE A 98 -6.91 4.28 -9.87
C ILE A 98 -8.07 3.33 -9.57
N ILE A 99 -9.31 3.83 -9.47
CA ILE A 99 -10.52 3.03 -9.26
C ILE A 99 -10.66 2.01 -10.39
N ARG A 100 -10.73 2.51 -11.64
CA ARG A 100 -10.83 1.64 -12.82
C ARG A 100 -9.71 0.63 -12.83
N SER A 101 -8.51 1.02 -12.44
CA SER A 101 -7.38 0.11 -12.45
C SER A 101 -7.50 -1.02 -11.42
N ILE A 102 -7.83 -0.74 -10.17
CA ILE A 102 -7.87 -1.76 -9.11
C ILE A 102 -9.11 -2.66 -9.24
N CYS A 103 -10.21 -2.16 -9.80
CA CYS A 103 -11.44 -2.95 -10.00
C CYS A 103 -11.24 -4.14 -10.97
N HIS A 104 -10.26 -4.08 -11.88
CA HIS A 104 -9.90 -5.25 -12.70
C HIS A 104 -9.27 -6.39 -11.87
N GLN A 105 -8.88 -6.13 -10.61
CA GLN A 105 -8.38 -7.13 -9.68
C GLN A 105 -9.45 -7.61 -8.69
N ARG A 106 -10.74 -7.36 -8.95
CA ARG A 106 -11.85 -7.75 -8.06
C ARG A 106 -11.78 -9.22 -7.66
N ASP A 107 -11.60 -10.11 -8.64
CA ASP A 107 -11.58 -11.57 -8.47
C ASP A 107 -10.39 -12.08 -7.65
N ARG A 108 -9.40 -11.21 -7.39
CA ARG A 108 -8.20 -11.54 -6.61
C ARG A 108 -8.36 -11.19 -5.12
N GLY A 109 -9.49 -10.63 -4.73
CA GLY A 109 -9.88 -10.40 -3.34
C GLY A 109 -11.20 -11.10 -3.01
N ASN A 110 -11.62 -10.96 -1.76
CA ASN A 110 -12.85 -11.60 -1.27
C ASN A 110 -13.79 -10.61 -0.55
N GLY A 111 -13.56 -9.31 -0.74
CA GLY A 111 -14.35 -8.25 -0.11
C GLY A 111 -14.05 -8.02 1.38
N LEU A 112 -13.04 -8.69 1.95
CA LEU A 112 -12.67 -8.54 3.36
C LEU A 112 -11.68 -7.41 3.64
N GLY A 113 -11.24 -6.70 2.60
CA GLY A 113 -10.38 -5.53 2.76
C GLY A 113 -9.95 -4.93 1.43
N SER A 114 -10.17 -3.64 1.24
CA SER A 114 -9.56 -2.89 0.15
C SER A 114 -9.29 -1.46 0.56
N GLY A 115 -8.50 -0.75 -0.24
CA GLY A 115 -8.22 0.64 0.02
C GLY A 115 -7.26 1.29 -0.96
N PHE A 116 -7.08 2.58 -0.74
CA PHE A 116 -6.34 3.52 -1.58
C PHE A 116 -5.45 4.39 -0.69
N ALA A 117 -4.23 4.68 -1.12
CA ALA A 117 -3.45 5.79 -0.60
C ALA A 117 -3.29 6.85 -1.68
N ALA A 118 -3.49 8.10 -1.30
CA ALA A 118 -3.50 9.24 -2.20
C ALA A 118 -2.54 10.31 -1.66
N TYR A 119 -1.67 10.82 -2.53
CA TYR A 119 -0.71 11.86 -2.19
C TYR A 119 -0.99 13.16 -2.94
N GLY A 120 -0.95 14.29 -2.23
CA GLY A 120 -1.34 15.60 -2.76
C GLY A 120 -2.79 15.98 -2.46
N VAL A 121 -3.52 15.19 -1.69
CA VAL A 121 -4.96 15.35 -1.47
C VAL A 121 -5.33 16.40 -0.43
N TYR A 122 -4.36 16.94 0.33
CA TYR A 122 -4.58 17.94 1.36
C TYR A 122 -3.72 19.20 1.17
N PRO A 123 -3.83 19.90 0.03
CA PRO A 123 -2.95 21.01 -0.30
C PRO A 123 -3.02 22.16 0.71
N GLU A 124 -4.21 22.42 1.29
CA GLU A 124 -4.41 23.47 2.29
C GLU A 124 -3.73 23.16 3.64
N PHE A 125 -3.51 21.87 3.92
CA PHE A 125 -2.91 21.39 5.17
C PHE A 125 -1.59 20.65 4.94
N LYS A 126 -0.90 20.92 3.82
CA LYS A 126 0.29 20.18 3.39
C LYS A 126 1.43 20.09 4.41
N ASP A 127 1.52 21.07 5.32
CA ASP A 127 2.57 21.16 6.35
C ASP A 127 2.15 20.53 7.69
N TYR A 128 0.92 20.00 7.78
CA TYR A 128 0.36 19.32 8.94
C TYR A 128 0.24 17.83 8.66
N TYR A 129 0.41 17.01 9.70
CA TYR A 129 0.16 15.58 9.60
C TYR A 129 -1.35 15.34 9.61
N ALA A 130 -1.86 14.65 8.61
CA ALA A 130 -3.23 14.15 8.58
C ALA A 130 -3.27 12.79 9.28
N LEU A 131 -3.90 12.74 10.46
CA LEU A 131 -4.23 11.50 11.15
C LEU A 131 -5.65 11.10 10.77
N HIS A 132 -5.83 9.99 10.06
CA HIS A 132 -7.15 9.38 9.90
C HIS A 132 -7.34 8.34 10.99
N ILE A 133 -8.42 8.46 11.75
CA ILE A 133 -8.71 7.63 12.91
C ILE A 133 -10.09 7.01 12.74
N MET A 134 -10.15 5.70 12.96
CA MET A 134 -11.40 4.97 13.09
C MET A 134 -11.73 4.77 14.58
N TYR A 135 -12.99 4.95 14.93
CA TYR A 135 -13.48 4.76 16.29
C TYR A 135 -14.62 3.76 16.36
N GLU A 136 -14.59 2.91 17.38
CA GLU A 136 -15.67 1.97 17.69
C GLU A 136 -16.86 2.64 18.39
N GLY A 137 -16.63 3.80 19.03
CA GLY A 137 -17.68 4.52 19.76
C GLY A 137 -17.35 5.97 20.06
N ILE A 138 -18.38 6.72 20.46
CA ILE A 138 -18.26 8.17 20.73
C ILE A 138 -17.36 8.49 21.93
N SER A 139 -17.27 7.58 22.92
CA SER A 139 -16.36 7.74 24.06
C SER A 139 -14.90 7.79 23.62
N SER A 140 -14.51 6.92 22.68
CA SER A 140 -13.16 6.86 22.13
C SER A 140 -12.81 8.13 21.34
N VAL A 141 -13.82 8.75 20.69
CA VAL A 141 -13.65 10.05 20.02
C VAL A 141 -13.32 11.13 21.04
N HIS A 142 -14.12 11.26 22.11
CA HIS A 142 -13.89 12.29 23.14
C HIS A 142 -12.54 12.12 23.83
N GLU A 143 -12.21 10.90 24.26
CA GLU A 143 -10.92 10.61 24.90
C GLU A 143 -9.73 10.93 23.99
N THR A 144 -9.85 10.64 22.69
CA THR A 144 -8.80 10.97 21.71
C THR A 144 -8.70 12.46 21.46
N GLU A 145 -9.82 13.19 21.39
CA GLU A 145 -9.81 14.64 21.16
C GLU A 145 -9.26 15.41 22.37
N ASP A 146 -9.62 14.99 23.59
CA ASP A 146 -9.03 15.52 24.82
C ASP A 146 -7.51 15.29 24.82
N TRP A 147 -7.07 14.06 24.54
CA TRP A 147 -5.65 13.74 24.46
C TRP A 147 -4.92 14.53 23.37
N LEU A 148 -5.48 14.63 22.16
CA LEU A 148 -4.91 15.41 21.07
C LEU A 148 -4.76 16.89 21.45
N GLY A 149 -5.77 17.48 22.10
CA GLY A 149 -5.75 18.89 22.51
C GLY A 149 -4.70 19.21 23.58
N GLU A 150 -4.36 18.23 24.42
CA GLU A 150 -3.33 18.36 25.46
C GLU A 150 -1.89 18.15 24.92
N HIS A 151 -1.73 17.38 23.84
CA HIS A 151 -0.41 16.89 23.41
C HIS A 151 0.04 17.43 22.05
N LEU A 152 -0.89 17.87 21.19
CA LEU A 152 -0.62 18.34 19.84
C LEU A 152 -1.38 19.63 19.52
N LEU A 153 -0.83 20.39 18.56
CA LEU A 153 -1.56 21.48 17.93
C LEU A 153 -2.52 20.90 16.89
N VAL A 154 -3.82 20.90 17.18
CA VAL A 154 -4.87 20.55 16.22
C VAL A 154 -5.23 21.78 15.39
N LYS A 155 -4.83 21.81 14.12
CA LYS A 155 -5.12 22.92 13.20
C LYS A 155 -6.53 22.85 12.64
N HIS A 156 -6.98 21.65 12.30
CA HIS A 156 -8.29 21.38 11.75
C HIS A 156 -8.69 19.94 12.07
N GLN A 157 -9.99 19.69 12.17
CA GLN A 157 -10.55 18.35 12.32
C GLN A 157 -11.91 18.28 11.66
N GLU A 158 -12.25 17.11 11.13
CA GLU A 158 -13.55 16.85 10.51
C GLU A 158 -13.86 15.36 10.49
N THR A 159 -15.13 15.04 10.29
CA THR A 159 -15.54 13.70 9.90
C THR A 159 -15.10 13.46 8.46
N ILE A 160 -14.53 12.30 8.16
CA ILE A 160 -14.15 11.96 6.78
C ILE A 160 -15.46 11.86 5.96
N PRO A 161 -15.61 12.61 4.86
CA PRO A 161 -16.80 12.53 4.02
C PRO A 161 -17.02 11.10 3.49
N THR A 162 -18.25 10.60 3.60
CA THR A 162 -18.61 9.27 3.10
C THR A 162 -19.98 9.26 2.42
N ARG A 163 -20.16 8.34 1.47
CA ARG A 163 -21.44 8.04 0.81
C ARG A 163 -22.10 6.82 1.45
N LYS A 164 -23.42 6.70 1.33
CA LYS A 164 -24.14 5.51 1.78
C LYS A 164 -24.05 4.41 0.73
N VAL A 165 -23.29 3.35 1.03
CA VAL A 165 -23.12 2.18 0.16
C VAL A 165 -23.78 0.96 0.82
N ALA A 166 -24.68 0.27 0.12
CA ALA A 166 -25.54 -0.76 0.72
C ALA A 166 -24.78 -1.94 1.36
N VAL A 167 -23.57 -2.23 0.86
CA VAL A 167 -22.70 -3.33 1.33
C VAL A 167 -21.93 -2.92 2.60
N VAL A 168 -21.72 -1.61 2.80
CA VAL A 168 -20.96 -1.05 3.93
C VAL A 168 -21.94 -0.63 5.03
N LYS A 169 -22.30 -1.55 5.93
CA LYS A 169 -23.32 -1.33 6.96
C LYS A 169 -22.75 -0.95 8.33
N ASP A 170 -21.71 -1.65 8.76
CA ASP A 170 -21.11 -1.51 10.08
C ASP A 170 -19.72 -0.86 9.96
N ASN A 171 -19.70 0.40 9.52
CA ASN A 171 -18.47 1.18 9.45
C ASN A 171 -18.18 1.90 10.79
N PRO A 172 -16.91 2.04 11.17
CA PRO A 172 -16.54 2.82 12.34
C PRO A 172 -16.85 4.30 12.13
N ILE A 173 -16.80 5.08 13.21
CA ILE A 173 -16.78 6.54 13.11
C ILE A 173 -15.42 6.92 12.53
N LEU A 174 -15.40 7.68 11.44
CA LEU A 174 -14.19 8.04 10.71
C LEU A 174 -13.95 9.54 10.84
N LYS A 175 -12.84 9.94 11.48
CA LYS A 175 -12.45 11.35 11.58
C LYS A 175 -11.02 11.54 11.09
N ARG A 176 -10.74 12.72 10.57
CA ARG A 176 -9.38 13.15 10.25
C ARG A 176 -9.00 14.41 11.01
N TYR A 177 -7.77 14.43 11.48
CA TYR A 177 -7.18 15.50 12.27
C TYR A 177 -5.91 15.99 11.59
N PHE A 178 -5.81 17.29 11.37
CA PHE A 178 -4.61 17.93 10.84
C PHE A 178 -3.83 18.52 12.00
N VAL A 179 -2.73 17.86 12.36
CA VAL A 179 -2.00 18.12 13.60
C VAL A 179 -0.53 18.46 13.35
N ALA A 180 0.05 19.16 14.31
CA ALA A 180 1.49 19.37 14.40
C ALA A 180 1.94 19.31 15.87
N PRO A 181 3.21 19.09 16.16
CA PRO A 181 3.74 19.29 17.51
C PRO A 181 3.49 20.74 17.98
N HIS A 182 3.20 20.95 19.28
CA HIS A 182 2.91 22.28 19.84
C HIS A 182 4.00 23.31 19.55
N GLU A 183 5.26 22.88 19.52
CA GLU A 183 6.38 23.69 19.06
C GLU A 183 7.05 22.98 17.89
N ARG A 184 7.19 23.65 16.75
CA ARG A 184 7.95 23.08 15.63
C ARG A 184 9.42 22.91 16.00
N LEU A 185 10.09 21.89 15.44
CA LEU A 185 11.50 21.64 15.71
C LEU A 185 12.38 22.88 15.46
N GLU A 186 12.10 23.65 14.42
CA GLU A 186 12.82 24.89 14.10
C GLU A 186 12.72 25.94 15.22
N ASP A 187 11.55 26.06 15.84
CA ASP A 187 11.32 27.02 16.92
C ASP A 187 11.91 26.54 18.25
N ARG A 188 12.06 25.23 18.43
CA ARG A 188 12.77 24.60 19.56
C ARG A 188 14.29 24.74 19.42
N ALA A 189 14.81 24.49 18.21
CA ALA A 189 16.22 24.69 17.88
C ALA A 189 16.65 26.16 18.03
N ARG A 190 15.80 27.12 17.59
CA ARG A 190 16.03 28.57 17.81
C ARG A 190 16.08 28.97 19.28
N ARG A 191 15.45 28.20 20.17
CA ARG A 191 15.45 28.43 21.63
C ARG A 191 16.51 27.62 22.38
N GLY A 192 17.38 26.89 21.68
CA GLY A 192 18.50 26.16 22.28
C GLY A 192 18.08 24.92 23.08
N ILE A 193 16.91 24.34 22.79
CA ILE A 193 16.46 23.10 23.44
C ILE A 193 17.20 21.91 22.79
N GLU A 194 18.35 21.55 23.33
CA GLU A 194 19.08 20.34 22.93
C GLU A 194 18.28 19.08 23.33
N GLY A 195 18.10 18.15 22.38
CA GLY A 195 17.40 16.88 22.62
C GLY A 195 15.92 16.83 22.22
N SER A 196 15.39 17.81 21.46
CA SER A 196 14.02 17.72 20.96
C SER A 196 13.85 16.55 20.00
N LEU A 197 12.91 15.64 20.30
CA LEU A 197 12.44 14.61 19.37
C LEU A 197 12.05 15.28 18.04
N ALA A 198 12.50 14.69 16.91
CA ALA A 198 12.06 15.09 15.59
C ALA A 198 10.52 15.13 15.55
N ASP A 199 9.93 16.04 14.78
CA ASP A 199 8.47 16.14 14.70
C ASP A 199 7.86 14.77 14.35
N ASP A 200 8.48 14.04 13.42
CA ASP A 200 8.14 12.66 13.07
C ASP A 200 8.13 11.70 14.27
N ASP A 201 9.06 11.84 15.21
CA ASP A 201 9.10 10.99 16.40
C ASP A 201 7.92 11.21 17.33
N ILE A 202 7.54 12.47 17.50
CA ILE A 202 6.37 12.84 18.31
C ILE A 202 5.12 12.26 17.66
N LEU A 203 5.02 12.33 16.34
CA LEU A 203 3.89 11.78 15.60
C LEU A 203 3.85 10.26 15.68
N VAL A 204 4.98 9.56 15.49
CA VAL A 204 5.02 8.11 15.64
C VAL A 204 4.64 7.71 17.06
N SER A 205 5.14 8.40 18.09
CA SER A 205 4.73 8.16 19.49
C SER A 205 3.24 8.40 19.71
N ALA A 206 2.65 9.44 19.11
CA ALA A 206 1.23 9.71 19.19
C ALA A 206 0.39 8.59 18.55
N VAL A 207 0.80 8.11 17.36
CA VAL A 207 0.15 6.97 16.68
C VAL A 207 0.17 5.73 17.58
N MET A 208 1.33 5.39 18.14
CA MET A 208 1.46 4.22 19.03
C MET A 208 0.60 4.38 20.29
N ARG A 209 0.57 5.58 20.88
CA ARG A 209 -0.20 5.89 22.09
C ARG A 209 -1.70 5.75 21.83
N ILE A 210 -2.23 6.38 20.78
CA ILE A 210 -3.65 6.32 20.44
C ILE A 210 -4.06 4.86 20.18
N ASN A 211 -3.29 4.16 19.33
CA ASN A 211 -3.64 2.80 18.90
C ASN A 211 -3.56 1.74 20.01
N TYR A 212 -2.79 2.00 21.08
CA TYR A 212 -2.55 1.04 22.15
C TYR A 212 -3.30 1.39 23.44
N ASP A 213 -3.33 2.66 23.83
CA ASP A 213 -3.79 3.09 25.14
C ASP A 213 -5.19 3.69 25.16
N ILE A 214 -5.76 4.08 24.01
CA ILE A 214 -7.13 4.58 23.91
C ILE A 214 -8.03 3.48 23.32
N PRO A 215 -8.86 2.81 24.14
CA PRO A 215 -9.68 1.70 23.68
C PRO A 215 -10.64 2.12 22.55
N GLY A 216 -10.65 1.34 21.47
CA GLY A 216 -11.55 1.56 20.33
C GLY A 216 -11.15 2.73 19.44
N ALA A 217 -9.93 3.27 19.54
CA ALA A 217 -9.38 4.26 18.62
C ALA A 217 -8.20 3.67 17.83
N PHE A 218 -8.23 3.79 16.50
CA PHE A 218 -7.17 3.29 15.64
C PHE A 218 -6.82 4.28 14.53
N VAL A 219 -5.64 4.88 14.64
CA VAL A 219 -4.99 5.62 13.56
C VAL A 219 -4.61 4.63 12.47
N PHE A 220 -5.18 4.85 11.28
CA PHE A 220 -4.99 3.97 10.12
C PHE A 220 -4.38 4.68 8.92
N SER A 221 -4.33 6.01 8.97
CA SER A 221 -3.54 6.87 8.09
C SER A 221 -2.77 7.87 8.95
N SER A 222 -1.49 8.10 8.65
CA SER A 222 -0.72 9.22 9.22
C SER A 222 0.25 9.71 8.17
N GLY A 223 0.36 11.02 7.93
CA GLY A 223 1.31 11.58 6.95
C GLY A 223 0.95 13.00 6.53
N LYS A 224 1.89 13.72 5.92
CA LYS A 224 1.70 15.07 5.38
C LYS A 224 1.20 15.03 3.95
N ASN A 225 0.21 15.86 3.66
CA ASN A 225 -0.39 15.99 2.33
C ASN A 225 -0.78 14.65 1.69
N MET A 226 -1.18 13.67 2.49
CA MET A 226 -1.54 12.34 2.01
C MET A 226 -2.62 11.73 2.91
N GLY A 227 -3.39 10.80 2.36
CA GLY A 227 -4.42 10.08 3.11
C GLY A 227 -4.62 8.66 2.60
N VAL A 228 -4.92 7.75 3.52
CA VAL A 228 -5.41 6.41 3.22
C VAL A 228 -6.91 6.34 3.41
N PHE A 229 -7.57 5.66 2.49
CA PHE A 229 -9.00 5.40 2.48
C PHE A 229 -9.17 3.89 2.33
N LYS A 230 -9.57 3.20 3.40
CA LYS A 230 -9.60 1.74 3.43
C LYS A 230 -10.70 1.21 4.32
N GLY A 231 -11.16 0.00 4.04
CA GLY A 231 -12.22 -0.63 4.81
C GLY A 231 -12.53 -2.04 4.35
N VAL A 232 -13.60 -2.59 4.90
CA VAL A 232 -14.16 -3.88 4.48
C VAL A 232 -15.09 -3.64 3.29
N GLY A 233 -14.81 -4.31 2.18
CA GLY A 233 -15.52 -4.17 0.91
C GLY A 233 -14.60 -4.40 -0.29
N PHE A 234 -15.19 -4.60 -1.47
CA PHE A 234 -14.45 -4.60 -2.74
C PHE A 234 -13.96 -3.19 -3.11
N PRO A 235 -12.94 -3.05 -3.97
CA PRO A 235 -12.35 -1.75 -4.28
C PRO A 235 -13.35 -0.68 -4.74
N GLU A 236 -14.31 -1.04 -5.60
CA GLU A 236 -15.38 -0.16 -6.08
C GLU A 236 -16.33 0.29 -4.97
N GLU A 237 -16.62 -0.58 -4.00
CA GLU A 237 -17.50 -0.29 -2.88
C GLU A 237 -16.80 0.67 -1.90
N VAL A 238 -15.51 0.44 -1.63
CA VAL A 238 -14.69 1.33 -0.80
C VAL A 238 -14.44 2.66 -1.50
N ALA A 239 -14.23 2.64 -2.83
CA ALA A 239 -14.09 3.84 -3.63
C ALA A 239 -15.36 4.70 -3.61
N GLU A 240 -16.52 4.10 -3.82
CA GLU A 240 -17.82 4.78 -3.73
C GLU A 240 -18.05 5.31 -2.32
N PHE A 241 -17.77 4.51 -1.28
CA PHE A 241 -17.98 4.89 0.11
C PHE A 241 -17.16 6.12 0.51
N TYR A 242 -15.90 6.22 0.08
CA TYR A 242 -15.05 7.37 0.37
C TYR A 242 -15.13 8.50 -0.68
N GLY A 243 -15.87 8.31 -1.78
CA GLY A 243 -15.93 9.28 -2.89
C GLY A 243 -14.58 9.50 -3.55
N ILE A 244 -13.82 8.42 -3.82
CA ILE A 244 -12.44 8.51 -4.35
C ILE A 244 -12.37 9.24 -5.69
N ASP A 245 -13.45 9.20 -6.48
CA ASP A 245 -13.63 9.94 -7.74
C ASP A 245 -13.61 11.47 -7.55
N GLU A 246 -13.82 11.99 -6.34
CA GLU A 246 -13.74 13.42 -6.03
C GLU A 246 -12.33 13.87 -5.65
N TYR A 247 -11.38 12.94 -5.51
CA TYR A 247 -9.99 13.24 -5.16
C TYR A 247 -9.10 13.27 -6.40
N SER A 248 -8.07 14.11 -6.34
CA SER A 248 -6.97 14.10 -7.32
C SER A 248 -5.64 14.05 -6.58
N ALA A 249 -4.74 13.18 -7.03
CA ALA A 249 -3.48 12.91 -6.35
C ALA A 249 -2.34 12.73 -7.37
N TYR A 250 -1.11 13.13 -7.02
CA TYR A 250 0.04 12.94 -7.92
C TYR A 250 0.65 11.53 -7.83
N LEU A 251 0.29 10.79 -6.80
CA LEU A 251 0.70 9.39 -6.56
C LEU A 251 -0.47 8.64 -5.92
N TRP A 252 -0.77 7.48 -6.49
CA TRP A 252 -1.82 6.57 -6.02
C TRP A 252 -1.25 5.17 -5.80
N THR A 253 -1.63 4.55 -4.68
CA THR A 253 -1.50 3.10 -4.47
C THR A 253 -2.86 2.54 -4.08
N ALA A 254 -3.15 1.30 -4.48
CA ALA A 254 -4.39 0.62 -4.12
C ALA A 254 -4.13 -0.85 -3.86
N HIS A 255 -5.00 -1.48 -3.07
CA HIS A 255 -4.90 -2.90 -2.79
C HIS A 255 -6.28 -3.53 -2.60
N ASN A 256 -6.44 -4.73 -3.14
CA ASN A 256 -7.57 -5.62 -2.88
C ASN A 256 -7.04 -6.85 -2.15
N ARG A 257 -7.43 -7.05 -0.90
CA ARG A 257 -6.84 -8.02 0.02
C ARG A 257 -7.64 -9.32 0.03
N PHE A 258 -6.93 -10.45 0.11
CA PHE A 258 -7.48 -11.76 0.42
C PHE A 258 -6.85 -12.28 1.74
N PRO A 259 -7.47 -12.04 2.91
CA PRO A 259 -6.97 -12.59 4.16
C PRO A 259 -7.08 -14.12 4.20
N THR A 260 -5.98 -14.81 4.50
CA THR A 260 -5.95 -16.26 4.74
C THR A 260 -5.84 -16.59 6.24
N ASN A 261 -5.04 -15.83 7.00
CA ASN A 261 -4.68 -16.17 8.38
C ASN A 261 -5.11 -15.15 9.45
N THR A 262 -5.76 -14.05 9.06
CA THR A 262 -6.22 -13.00 9.99
C THR A 262 -7.67 -12.62 9.69
N PRO A 263 -8.49 -12.27 10.69
CA PRO A 263 -9.84 -11.76 10.45
C PRO A 263 -9.84 -10.55 9.51
N GLY A 264 -10.84 -10.49 8.62
CA GLY A 264 -11.14 -9.29 7.84
C GLY A 264 -11.76 -8.24 8.76
N TRP A 265 -11.13 -7.08 8.87
CA TRP A 265 -11.65 -5.94 9.62
C TRP A 265 -11.05 -4.64 9.08
N TRP A 266 -11.67 -3.50 9.40
CA TRP A 266 -11.32 -2.20 8.82
C TRP A 266 -9.86 -1.79 9.02
N GLY A 267 -9.31 -1.97 10.22
CA GLY A 267 -7.91 -1.64 10.52
C GLY A 267 -6.91 -2.52 9.78
N GLY A 268 -7.27 -3.77 9.51
CA GLY A 268 -6.45 -4.76 8.81
C GLY A 268 -6.48 -4.64 7.28
N ALA A 269 -7.31 -3.76 6.72
CA ALA A 269 -7.28 -3.47 5.29
C ALA A 269 -5.97 -2.74 4.92
N HIS A 270 -5.56 -2.83 3.65
CA HIS A 270 -4.38 -2.14 3.12
C HIS A 270 -4.84 -0.95 2.26
N PRO A 271 -4.01 0.07 2.01
CA PRO A 271 -2.60 0.24 2.45
C PRO A 271 -2.41 0.47 3.95
N PHE A 272 -1.17 0.27 4.43
CA PHE A 272 -0.70 0.73 5.73
C PHE A 272 0.17 1.97 5.57
N THR A 273 0.14 2.87 6.56
CA THR A 273 1.02 4.04 6.59
C THR A 273 1.57 4.31 7.97
N LEU A 274 2.78 4.85 8.00
CA LEU A 274 3.34 5.54 9.15
C LEU A 274 4.12 6.74 8.59
N LEU A 275 3.71 7.97 8.93
CA LEU A 275 4.21 9.18 8.27
C LEU A 275 3.99 9.10 6.74
N ASP A 276 4.84 9.72 5.93
CA ASP A 276 4.60 9.92 4.49
C ASP A 276 4.76 8.64 3.63
N TRP A 277 4.79 7.46 4.26
CA TRP A 277 5.01 6.17 3.62
C TRP A 277 3.72 5.37 3.56
N SER A 278 3.37 4.88 2.37
CA SER A 278 2.31 3.90 2.19
C SER A 278 2.88 2.57 1.72
N ILE A 279 2.49 1.48 2.39
CA ILE A 279 2.95 0.12 2.11
C ILE A 279 1.75 -0.72 1.70
N VAL A 280 1.92 -1.39 0.57
CA VAL A 280 1.05 -2.46 0.09
C VAL A 280 1.88 -3.72 0.01
N HIS A 281 1.40 -4.79 0.62
CA HIS A 281 2.02 -6.10 0.59
C HIS A 281 0.99 -7.09 0.05
N ASN A 282 1.39 -7.86 -0.96
CA ASN A 282 0.64 -8.99 -1.48
C ASN A 282 1.47 -10.25 -1.26
N GLY A 283 1.11 -11.02 -0.25
CA GLY A 283 1.86 -12.18 0.21
C GLY A 283 1.66 -12.39 1.70
N GLU A 284 2.53 -13.22 2.27
CA GLU A 284 2.54 -13.52 3.70
C GLU A 284 3.99 -13.55 4.21
N ILE A 285 4.23 -12.93 5.37
CA ILE A 285 5.52 -13.04 6.06
C ILE A 285 5.45 -14.08 7.17
N SER A 286 6.11 -15.22 6.95
CA SER A 286 6.21 -16.32 7.92
C SER A 286 6.93 -15.93 9.23
N SER A 287 7.77 -14.90 9.20
CA SER A 287 8.52 -14.39 10.36
C SER A 287 7.79 -13.31 11.18
N TYR A 288 6.47 -13.13 10.96
CA TYR A 288 5.64 -12.11 11.64
C TYR A 288 5.91 -11.98 13.14
N GLY A 289 5.83 -13.08 13.90
CA GLY A 289 5.94 -13.04 15.36
C GLY A 289 7.32 -12.60 15.87
N ILE A 290 8.39 -12.95 15.14
CA ILE A 290 9.76 -12.54 15.48
C ILE A 290 9.97 -11.06 15.15
N ASN A 291 9.50 -10.62 13.99
CA ASN A 291 9.62 -9.24 13.56
C ASN A 291 8.82 -8.28 14.45
N LYS A 292 7.62 -8.69 14.85
CA LYS A 292 6.81 -7.95 15.84
C LYS A 292 7.54 -7.78 17.17
N ARG A 293 8.12 -8.84 17.72
CA ARG A 293 8.89 -8.77 18.98
C ARG A 293 10.13 -7.89 18.85
N TYR A 294 10.82 -7.98 17.71
CA TYR A 294 11.96 -7.10 17.42
C TYR A 294 11.53 -5.63 17.46
N LEU A 295 10.44 -5.27 16.79
CA LEU A 295 9.88 -3.91 16.82
C LEU A 295 9.48 -3.43 18.22
N GLU A 296 8.89 -4.31 19.03
CA GLU A 296 8.48 -4.00 20.42
C GLU A 296 9.69 -3.60 21.29
N MET A 297 10.88 -4.13 21.03
CA MET A 297 12.12 -3.74 21.70
C MET A 297 12.54 -2.29 21.40
N TYR A 298 12.04 -1.71 20.30
CA TYR A 298 12.28 -0.32 19.90
C TYR A 298 11.07 0.59 20.15
N GLY A 299 10.06 0.12 20.91
CA GLY A 299 8.93 0.94 21.35
C GLY A 299 7.75 1.01 20.36
N TYR A 300 7.79 0.28 19.25
CA TYR A 300 6.64 0.17 18.35
C TYR A 300 5.59 -0.77 18.94
N ARG A 301 4.31 -0.49 18.69
CA ARG A 301 3.16 -1.28 19.14
C ARG A 301 2.32 -1.69 17.93
N CYS A 302 2.33 -2.98 17.60
CA CYS A 302 1.56 -3.53 16.49
C CYS A 302 0.18 -3.98 16.99
N THR A 303 -0.86 -3.19 16.71
CA THR A 303 -2.24 -3.40 17.18
C THR A 303 -3.21 -3.71 16.05
N LEU A 304 -2.79 -3.53 14.79
CA LEU A 304 -3.64 -3.76 13.62
C LEU A 304 -3.61 -5.22 13.11
N LEU A 305 -2.76 -6.05 13.71
CA LEU A 305 -2.74 -7.52 13.58
C LEU A 305 -2.45 -8.01 12.16
N THR A 306 -1.59 -7.32 11.43
CA THR A 306 -1.13 -7.76 10.11
C THR A 306 0.39 -7.79 10.04
N ASP A 307 0.93 -8.65 9.17
CA ASP A 307 2.35 -8.62 8.81
C ASP A 307 2.74 -7.31 8.11
N THR A 308 1.80 -6.68 7.43
CA THR A 308 2.02 -5.45 6.67
C THR A 308 2.20 -4.24 7.58
N GLU A 309 1.51 -4.20 8.72
CA GLU A 309 1.80 -3.27 9.82
C GLU A 309 3.25 -3.42 10.28
N VAL A 310 3.69 -4.66 10.50
CA VAL A 310 5.06 -4.97 10.92
C VAL A 310 6.09 -4.54 9.87
N ILE A 311 5.84 -4.78 8.58
CA ILE A 311 6.72 -4.28 7.49
C ILE A 311 6.82 -2.76 7.52
N THR A 312 5.68 -2.08 7.69
CA THR A 312 5.62 -0.61 7.70
C THR A 312 6.48 -0.03 8.82
N TYR A 313 6.38 -0.60 10.02
CA TYR A 313 7.17 -0.15 11.17
C TYR A 313 8.64 -0.55 11.06
N LEU A 314 8.95 -1.71 10.46
CA LEU A 314 10.34 -2.11 10.19
C LEU A 314 11.03 -1.14 9.22
N LEU A 315 10.33 -0.70 8.17
CA LEU A 315 10.86 0.29 7.24
C LEU A 315 11.14 1.62 7.95
N ASP A 316 10.22 2.09 8.79
CA ASP A 316 10.44 3.30 9.60
C ASP A 316 11.66 3.16 10.52
N LEU A 317 11.76 2.05 11.26
CA LEU A 317 12.90 1.76 12.13
C LEU A 317 14.22 1.75 11.34
N MET A 318 14.30 0.99 10.25
CA MET A 318 15.54 0.87 9.47
C MET A 318 15.95 2.19 8.82
N ILE A 319 15.00 2.89 8.18
CA ILE A 319 15.32 4.07 7.39
C ILE A 319 15.56 5.27 8.31
N ARG A 320 14.66 5.52 9.27
CA ARG A 320 14.68 6.76 10.06
C ARG A 320 15.48 6.62 11.35
N LYS A 321 15.40 5.47 12.03
CA LYS A 321 16.12 5.26 13.30
C LYS A 321 17.53 4.70 13.10
N HIS A 322 17.70 3.74 12.20
CA HIS A 322 19.02 3.18 11.88
C HIS A 322 19.73 3.92 10.74
N ASN A 323 19.07 4.91 10.12
CA ASN A 323 19.63 5.72 9.04
C ASN A 323 20.11 4.88 7.85
N LEU A 324 19.44 3.77 7.56
CA LEU A 324 19.76 2.91 6.41
C LEU A 324 19.24 3.54 5.12
N PRO A 325 20.03 3.52 4.02
CA PRO A 325 19.53 3.91 2.71
C PRO A 325 18.34 3.03 2.32
N HIS A 326 17.32 3.63 1.69
CA HIS A 326 16.11 2.96 1.20
C HIS A 326 16.39 1.61 0.51
N ARG A 327 17.34 1.59 -0.42
CA ARG A 327 17.73 0.38 -1.15
C ARG A 327 18.22 -0.73 -0.22
N ILE A 328 19.00 -0.38 0.80
CA ILE A 328 19.53 -1.33 1.78
C ILE A 328 18.42 -1.83 2.70
N ALA A 329 17.52 -0.95 3.16
CA ALA A 329 16.36 -1.35 3.96
C ALA A 329 15.45 -2.33 3.19
N CYS A 330 15.16 -2.05 1.91
CA CYS A 330 14.38 -2.96 1.05
C CYS A 330 15.11 -4.30 0.84
N MET A 331 16.42 -4.28 0.59
CA MET A 331 17.21 -5.51 0.45
C MET A 331 17.28 -6.32 1.75
N ALA A 332 17.30 -5.67 2.91
CA ALA A 332 17.32 -6.36 4.20
C ALA A 332 15.97 -7.05 4.50
N LEU A 333 14.85 -6.42 4.13
CA LEU A 333 13.52 -7.01 4.28
C LEU A 333 13.23 -8.15 3.30
N ALA A 334 13.68 -7.99 2.06
CA ALA A 334 13.41 -8.93 0.97
C ALA A 334 14.69 -9.16 0.16
N ALA A 335 15.66 -9.82 0.77
CA ALA A 335 16.91 -10.17 0.11
C ALA A 335 16.62 -11.07 -1.10
N ALA A 336 17.25 -10.77 -2.24
CA ALA A 336 17.25 -11.69 -3.36
C ALA A 336 18.01 -12.95 -2.95
N PHE A 337 17.35 -14.10 -3.06
CA PHE A 337 17.96 -15.41 -2.90
C PHE A 337 18.85 -15.75 -4.09
#